data_AF-A0A564TGD3-F1
#
_entry.id   AF-A0A564TGD3-F1
#
_cell.length_a   1.000
_cell.length_b   1.000
_cell.length_c   1.000
_cell.angle_alpha   90.00
_cell.angle_beta   90.00
_cell.angle_gamma   90.00
#
_symmetry.space_group_name_H-M   'P 1'
#
loop_
_entity.id
_entity.type
_entity.pdbx_description
1 polymer ?
#
loop_
_entity_poly.entity_id
_entity_poly.type
_entity_poly.pdbx_seq_one_letter_code
_entity_poly.pdbx_strand_id
1 'polypeptide(L)'
;MISAEIEAEFYCRYTRVEEIIEFSKRMGFHKIGIATCIGLIEESRIFAQILRKNGFEPYAALCKAGALYQTKAYYKKLMADPTSGEKER
;
A
#
# COMPACT_ATOMS: atom_id res chain seq x y z
N MET A 1 -7.64 -16.33 16.65
CA MET A 1 -7.79 -15.43 15.48
C MET A 1 -6.43 -15.35 14.82
N ILE A 2 -6.33 -15.49 13.48
CA ILE A 2 -5.03 -15.59 12.77
C ILE A 2 -4.11 -14.39 13.05
N SER A 3 -4.67 -13.19 13.20
CA SER A 3 -3.87 -11.99 13.55
C SER A 3 -3.13 -12.12 14.88
N ALA A 4 -3.78 -12.66 15.92
CA ALA A 4 -3.16 -12.80 17.24
C ALA A 4 -2.11 -13.91 17.29
N GLU A 5 -2.29 -14.93 16.46
CA GLU A 5 -1.31 -16.01 16.30
C GLU A 5 -0.03 -15.50 15.63
N ILE A 6 -0.14 -14.71 14.56
CA ILE A 6 1.01 -14.10 13.89
C ILE A 6 1.77 -13.15 14.82
N GLU A 7 1.05 -12.30 15.57
CA GLU A 7 1.68 -11.41 16.56
C GLU A 7 2.44 -12.22 17.62
N ALA A 8 1.85 -13.31 18.13
CA ALA A 8 2.50 -14.17 19.12
C ALA A 8 3.72 -14.92 18.56
N GLU A 9 3.64 -15.45 17.33
CA GLU A 9 4.72 -16.20 16.69
C GLU A 9 5.91 -15.31 16.28
N PHE A 10 5.63 -14.08 15.84
CA PHE A 10 6.63 -13.18 15.25
C PHE A 10 6.84 -11.90 16.06
N TYR A 11 6.46 -11.90 17.35
CA TYR A 11 6.61 -10.77 18.24
C TYR A 11 8.04 -10.20 18.23
N CYS A 12 8.16 -8.89 17.99
CA CYS A 12 9.45 -8.18 17.86
C CYS A 12 10.42 -8.73 16.80
N ARG A 13 9.94 -9.57 15.88
CA ARG A 13 10.72 -10.12 14.77
C ARG A 13 10.26 -9.59 13.43
N TYR A 14 8.94 -9.51 13.23
CA TYR A 14 8.36 -8.97 12.02
C TYR A 14 8.00 -7.50 12.18
N THR A 15 8.25 -6.74 11.14
CA THR A 15 7.66 -5.41 10.93
C THR A 15 6.18 -5.53 10.60
N ARG A 16 5.41 -4.44 10.78
CA ARG A 16 3.98 -4.43 10.44
C ARG A 16 3.69 -4.80 9.00
N VAL A 17 4.60 -4.48 8.07
CA VAL A 17 4.50 -4.87 6.66
C VAL A 17 4.61 -6.38 6.49
N GLU A 18 5.57 -7.00 7.18
CA GLU A 18 5.76 -8.46 7.16
C GLU A 18 4.59 -9.19 7.82
N GLU A 19 4.06 -8.66 8.93
CA GLU A 19 2.84 -9.19 9.57
C GLU A 19 1.63 -9.17 8.61
N ILE A 20 1.43 -8.06 7.88
CA ILE A 20 0.35 -7.96 6.88
C ILE A 20 0.53 -8.97 5.74
N ILE A 21 1.77 -9.16 5.28
CA ILE A 21 2.09 -10.14 4.23
C ILE A 21 1.79 -11.55 4.71
N GLU A 22 2.25 -11.93 5.91
CA GLU A 22 2.02 -13.25 6.48
C GLU A 22 0.53 -13.49 6.73
N PHE A 23 -0.16 -12.50 7.29
CA PHE A 23 -1.61 -12.55 7.47
C PHE A 23 -2.33 -12.77 6.15
N SER A 24 -1.98 -12.01 5.12
CA SER A 24 -2.59 -12.12 3.81
C SER A 24 -2.32 -13.48 3.15
N LYS A 25 -1.13 -14.06 3.36
CA LYS A 25 -0.79 -15.42 2.90
C LYS A 25 -1.63 -16.48 3.61
N ARG A 26 -1.70 -16.47 4.95
CA ARG A 26 -2.48 -17.44 5.74
C ARG A 26 -3.98 -17.37 5.45
N MET A 27 -4.48 -16.18 5.12
CA MET A 27 -5.88 -15.96 4.74
C MET A 27 -6.19 -16.30 3.27
N GLY A 28 -5.17 -16.55 2.43
CA GLY A 28 -5.36 -16.80 1.01
C GLY A 28 -5.82 -15.57 0.23
N PHE A 29 -5.45 -14.37 0.66
CA PHE A 29 -5.77 -13.14 -0.05
C PHE A 29 -4.84 -12.95 -1.25
N HIS A 30 -5.38 -12.42 -2.35
CA HIS A 30 -4.60 -12.14 -3.56
C HIS A 30 -4.63 -10.65 -3.94
N LYS A 31 -5.77 -9.99 -3.74
CA LYS A 31 -5.94 -8.56 -4.01
C LYS A 31 -5.87 -7.76 -2.71
N ILE A 32 -4.97 -6.77 -2.65
CA ILE A 32 -4.76 -5.96 -1.44
C ILE A 32 -5.03 -4.48 -1.75
N GLY A 33 -5.97 -3.88 -1.04
CA GLY A 33 -6.25 -2.45 -1.14
C GLY A 33 -5.31 -1.60 -0.28
N ILE A 34 -4.74 -0.54 -0.83
CA ILE A 34 -3.96 0.47 -0.12
C ILE A 34 -4.76 1.78 -0.15
N ALA A 35 -5.41 2.12 0.95
CA ALA A 35 -6.04 3.43 1.12
C ALA A 35 -5.01 4.41 1.69
N THR A 36 -4.68 5.47 0.95
CA THR A 36 -3.60 6.37 1.34
C THR A 36 -3.89 7.83 1.00
N CYS A 37 -3.23 8.73 1.72
CA CYS A 37 -3.25 10.15 1.42
C CYS A 37 -2.32 10.44 0.23
N ILE A 38 -2.65 11.45 -0.58
CA ILE A 38 -1.77 11.94 -1.65
C ILE A 38 -0.38 12.35 -1.15
N GLY A 39 -0.27 12.76 0.12
CA GLY A 39 1.00 13.12 0.75
C GLY A 39 1.90 11.93 1.06
N LEU A 40 1.37 10.70 1.04
CA LEU A 40 2.09 9.46 1.33
C LEU A 40 2.18 8.54 0.11
N ILE A 41 2.09 9.13 -1.10
CA ILE A 41 2.07 8.37 -2.34
C ILE A 41 3.37 7.59 -2.57
N GLU A 42 4.52 8.13 -2.20
CA GLU A 42 5.82 7.47 -2.39
C GLU A 42 5.97 6.26 -1.47
N GLU A 43 5.60 6.39 -0.20
CA GLU A 43 5.58 5.29 0.76
C GLU A 43 4.60 4.20 0.31
N SER A 44 3.45 4.60 -0.22
CA SER A 44 2.44 3.68 -0.74
C SER A 44 2.92 2.95 -2.00
N ARG A 45 3.70 3.61 -2.85
CA ARG A 45 4.36 2.99 -4.01
C ARG A 45 5.37 1.94 -3.58
N ILE A 46 6.20 2.25 -2.59
CA ILE A 46 7.17 1.29 -2.03
C ILE A 46 6.42 0.08 -1.45
N PHE A 47 5.36 0.31 -0.67
CA PHE A 47 4.56 -0.78 -0.12
C PHE A 47 3.91 -1.63 -1.21
N ALA A 48 3.35 -1.02 -2.26
CA ALA A 48 2.80 -1.75 -3.40
C ALA A 48 3.86 -2.59 -4.13
N GLN A 49 5.12 -2.13 -4.22
CA GLN A 49 6.21 -2.92 -4.78
C GLN A 49 6.56 -4.12 -3.90
N ILE A 50 6.59 -3.95 -2.58
CA ILE A 50 6.83 -5.03 -1.62
C ILE A 50 5.73 -6.10 -1.75
N LEU A 51 4.46 -5.69 -1.84
CA LEU A 51 3.33 -6.60 -2.03
C LEU A 51 3.42 -7.36 -3.35
N ARG A 52 3.74 -6.67 -4.46
CA ARG A 52 3.95 -7.31 -5.77
C ARG A 52 5.07 -8.35 -5.74
N LYS A 53 6.21 -8.04 -5.09
CA LYS A 53 7.31 -9.00 -4.91
C LYS A 53 6.91 -10.24 -4.11
N ASN A 54 5.88 -10.13 -3.27
CA ASN A 54 5.32 -11.23 -2.49
C ASN A 54 4.14 -11.95 -3.18
N GLY A 55 3.87 -11.64 -4.46
CA GLY A 55 2.86 -12.35 -5.26
C GLY A 55 1.43 -11.83 -5.11
N PHE A 56 1.23 -10.63 -4.55
CA PHE A 56 -0.08 -10.00 -4.44
C PHE A 56 -0.34 -9.02 -5.59
N GLU A 57 -1.62 -8.71 -5.80
CA GLU A 57 -2.13 -7.68 -6.71
C GLU A 57 -2.60 -6.45 -5.89
N PRO A 58 -1.75 -5.44 -5.67
CA PRO A 58 -2.13 -4.27 -4.90
C PRO A 58 -2.91 -3.26 -5.74
N TYR A 59 -3.94 -2.66 -5.14
CA TYR A 59 -4.71 -1.57 -5.71
C TYR A 59 -4.69 -0.38 -4.76
N ALA A 60 -4.36 0.82 -5.24
CA ALA A 60 -4.29 2.00 -4.41
C ALA A 60 -5.47 2.94 -4.64
N ALA A 61 -6.06 3.44 -3.55
CA ALA A 61 -7.05 4.50 -3.55
C ALA A 61 -6.50 5.72 -2.82
N LEU A 62 -6.56 6.89 -3.45
CA LEU A 62 -5.89 8.10 -3.01
C LEU A 62 -6.88 9.14 -2.50
N CYS A 63 -6.65 9.66 -1.30
CA CYS A 63 -7.40 10.78 -0.74
C CYS A 63 -6.61 12.10 -0.82
N LYS A 64 -7.26 13.16 -1.31
CA LYS A 64 -6.70 14.53 -1.36
C LYS A 64 -7.41 15.50 -0.38
N ALA A 65 -8.27 15.01 0.50
CA ALA A 65 -9.13 15.84 1.34
C ALA A 65 -8.36 16.86 2.21
N GLY A 66 -7.15 16.53 2.69
CA GLY A 66 -6.32 17.42 3.53
C GLY A 66 -5.38 18.38 2.79
N ALA A 67 -5.31 18.32 1.46
CA ALA A 67 -4.31 19.05 0.66
C ALA A 67 -4.74 20.48 0.27
N LEU A 68 -5.18 21.28 1.25
CA LEU A 68 -5.87 22.54 0.99
C LEU A 68 -4.97 23.71 0.52
N TYR A 69 -3.62 23.64 0.59
CA TYR A 69 -2.78 24.85 0.44
C TYR A 69 -1.57 24.86 -0.53
N GLN A 70 -1.41 23.90 -1.45
CA GLN A 70 -0.37 24.01 -2.52
C GLN A 70 -0.90 23.46 -3.86
N THR A 71 -1.78 24.22 -4.51
CA THR A 71 -2.99 23.62 -5.10
C THR A 71 -2.89 23.05 -6.52
N LYS A 72 -1.88 23.31 -7.35
CA LYS A 72 -1.87 22.72 -8.73
C LYS A 72 -0.53 22.25 -9.29
N ALA A 73 0.55 23.01 -9.11
CA ALA A 73 1.82 22.71 -9.77
C ALA A 73 2.55 21.48 -9.21
N TYR A 74 2.54 21.31 -7.88
CA TYR A 74 3.18 20.17 -7.19
C TYR A 74 2.51 18.84 -7.57
N TYR A 75 1.18 18.80 -7.49
CA TYR A 75 0.42 17.58 -7.83
C TYR A 75 0.43 17.23 -9.31
N LYS A 76 0.55 18.22 -10.23
CA LYS A 76 0.65 17.94 -11.67
C LYS A 76 1.92 17.14 -12.02
N LYS A 77 3.03 17.37 -11.31
CA LYS A 77 4.26 16.57 -11.49
C LYS A 77 4.09 15.14 -10.93
N LEU A 78 3.56 15.00 -9.72
CA LEU A 78 3.31 13.69 -9.09
C LEU A 78 2.29 12.82 -9.84
N MET A 79 1.29 13.45 -10.46
CA MET A 79 0.30 12.73 -11.29
C MET A 79 0.72 12.60 -12.76
N ALA A 80 1.76 13.29 -13.20
CA ALA A 80 2.39 13.06 -14.50
C ALA A 80 3.37 11.89 -14.48
N ASP A 81 3.71 11.36 -13.29
CA ASP A 81 4.48 10.14 -13.19
C ASP A 81 3.69 8.98 -13.84
N PRO A 82 4.30 8.28 -14.81
CA PRO A 82 3.63 7.27 -15.64
C PRO A 82 3.19 6.02 -14.90
N THR A 83 3.50 5.90 -13.60
CA THR A 83 3.12 4.79 -12.72
C THR A 83 1.81 5.01 -11.96
N SER A 84 1.14 6.16 -12.15
CA SER A 84 -0.21 6.43 -11.62
C SER A 84 -1.34 5.73 -12.40
N GLY A 85 -1.00 5.07 -13.51
CA GLY A 85 -1.91 4.22 -14.28
C GLY A 85 -1.30 2.86 -14.58
N GLU A 86 -1.39 1.92 -13.64
CA GLU A 86 -1.34 0.50 -14.01
C GLU A 86 -2.71 0.13 -14.61
N LYS A 87 -2.78 0.36 -15.92
CA LYS A 87 -3.66 -0.19 -16.97
C LYS A 87 -4.94 -0.91 -16.52
N GLU A 88 -6.05 -0.39 -17.05
CA GLU A 88 -7.23 -1.16 -17.43
C GLU A 88 -6.86 -2.58 -17.89
N ARG A 89 -7.37 -3.56 -17.15
CA ARG A 89 -7.91 -4.80 -17.71
C ARG A 89 -9.30 -4.97 -17.14
#